data_AF-A0AAN8IVX4-F1
#
_entry.id   AF-A0AAN8IVX4-F1
#
_cell.length_a   1.000
_cell.length_b   1.000
_cell.length_c   1.000
_cell.angle_alpha   90.00
_cell.angle_beta   90.00
_cell.angle_gamma   90.00
#
_symmetry.space_group_name_H-M   'P 1'
#
loop_
_entity.id
_entity.type
_entity.pdbx_description
1 polymer ?
#
loop_
_entity_poly.entity_id
_entity_poly.type
_entity_poly.pdbx_seq_one_letter_code
_entity_poly.pdbx_strand_id
1 'polypeptide(L)'
;AITALNKNKRVANETNCLIFFSAQLNTNKLPELSPKFASSATIVAVGLNMTDLGGIVKQKGTAVSVHNDFTEDDIDRVVSAVLTLSS
;
A
#
# COMPACT_ATOMS: atom_id res chain seq x y z
N ALA A 1 -0.80 2.29 -13.06
CA ALA A 1 -1.75 2.30 -11.92
C ALA A 1 -1.45 3.44 -10.94
N ILE A 2 -0.28 3.44 -10.29
CA ILE A 2 0.09 4.42 -9.25
C ILE A 2 -0.12 5.89 -9.67
N THR A 3 0.34 6.28 -10.86
CA THR A 3 0.14 7.66 -11.37
C THR A 3 -1.34 8.08 -11.46
N ALA A 4 -2.24 7.13 -11.74
CA ALA A 4 -3.67 7.41 -11.78
C ALA A 4 -4.25 7.55 -10.37
N LEU A 5 -3.82 6.71 -9.42
CA LEU A 5 -4.18 6.82 -8.00
C LEU A 5 -3.76 8.18 -7.43
N ASN A 6 -2.53 8.59 -7.70
CA ASN A 6 -1.99 9.87 -7.20
C ASN A 6 -2.77 11.09 -7.72
N LYS A 7 -3.40 10.99 -8.89
CA LYS A 7 -4.19 12.06 -9.52
C LYS A 7 -5.69 11.98 -9.17
N ASN A 8 -6.14 10.95 -8.48
CA ASN A 8 -7.57 10.70 -8.28
C ASN A 8 -8.12 11.53 -7.10
N LYS A 9 -8.88 12.58 -7.45
CA LYS A 9 -9.48 13.51 -6.47
C LYS A 9 -10.61 12.91 -5.62
N ARG A 10 -11.23 11.78 -6.03
CA ARG A 10 -12.25 11.12 -5.20
C ARG A 10 -11.64 10.38 -4.02
N VAL A 11 -10.50 9.71 -4.27
CA VAL A 11 -9.75 9.00 -3.22
C VAL A 11 -9.19 10.00 -2.19
N ALA A 12 -9.04 11.27 -2.54
CA ALA A 12 -8.58 12.33 -1.65
C ALA A 12 -9.50 12.63 -0.45
N ASN A 13 -10.83 12.58 -0.65
CA ASN A 13 -11.80 13.14 0.30
C ASN A 13 -12.67 12.07 1.00
N GLU A 14 -12.74 10.85 0.45
CA GLU A 14 -13.71 9.82 0.89
C GLU A 14 -13.03 8.51 1.33
N THR A 15 -11.70 8.43 1.31
CA THR A 15 -10.95 7.19 1.59
C THR A 15 -10.19 7.27 2.91
N ASN A 16 -10.47 6.32 3.80
CA ASN A 16 -9.76 6.13 5.06
C ASN A 16 -8.56 5.17 4.93
N CYS A 17 -8.58 4.26 3.96
CA CYS A 17 -7.51 3.32 3.69
C CYS A 17 -7.40 3.01 2.19
N LEU A 18 -6.19 3.12 1.62
CA LEU A 18 -5.86 2.60 0.30
C LEU A 18 -4.99 1.34 0.45
N ILE A 19 -5.46 0.22 -0.08
CA ILE A 19 -4.68 -1.02 -0.17
C ILE A 19 -4.24 -1.22 -1.62
N PHE A 20 -2.93 -1.26 -1.88
CA PHE A 20 -2.34 -1.40 -3.20
C PHE A 20 -1.57 -2.71 -3.33
N PHE A 21 -2.07 -3.63 -4.17
CA PHE A 21 -1.39 -4.90 -4.46
C PHE A 21 -0.52 -4.79 -5.71
N SER A 22 0.67 -5.38 -5.68
CA SER A 22 1.56 -5.42 -6.83
C SER A 22 2.42 -6.69 -6.86
N ALA A 23 2.48 -7.34 -8.03
CA ALA A 23 3.44 -8.41 -8.35
C ALA A 23 4.64 -7.90 -9.16
N GLN A 24 4.83 -6.57 -9.24
CA GLN A 24 5.90 -5.96 -10.02
C GLN A 24 7.27 -6.18 -9.33
N LEU A 25 8.03 -7.17 -9.80
CA LEU A 25 9.35 -7.52 -9.23
C LEU A 25 10.35 -6.37 -9.27
N ASN A 26 10.38 -5.60 -10.36
CA ASN A 26 11.26 -4.42 -10.47
C ASN A 26 10.53 -3.17 -10.00
N THR A 27 10.73 -2.84 -8.73
CA THR A 27 10.08 -1.68 -8.08
C THR A 27 10.84 -0.38 -8.32
N ASN A 28 12.11 -0.41 -8.72
CA ASN A 28 12.93 0.80 -8.95
C ASN A 28 12.37 1.75 -10.02
N LYS A 29 11.50 1.26 -10.91
CA LYS A 29 10.86 2.05 -11.95
C LYS A 29 9.44 2.50 -11.60
N LEU A 30 8.91 2.04 -10.47
CA LEU A 30 7.59 2.45 -10.02
C LEU A 30 7.65 3.88 -9.49
N PRO A 31 6.69 4.74 -9.87
CA PRO A 31 6.56 6.04 -9.24
C PRO A 31 6.15 5.85 -7.78
N GLU A 32 6.45 6.84 -6.96
CA GLU A 32 6.01 6.89 -5.56
C GLU A 32 4.46 6.83 -5.47
N LEU A 33 3.95 6.04 -4.53
CA LEU A 33 2.54 5.99 -4.18
C LEU A 33 2.24 7.06 -3.13
N SER A 34 1.91 8.26 -3.60
CA SER A 34 1.67 9.44 -2.77
C SER A 34 0.37 10.17 -3.20
N PRO A 35 -0.79 9.51 -3.09
CA PRO A 35 -2.06 10.16 -3.31
C PRO A 35 -2.33 11.21 -2.22
N LYS A 36 -2.99 12.31 -2.61
CA LYS A 36 -3.32 13.41 -1.68
C LYS A 36 -4.56 13.05 -0.87
N PHE A 37 -4.41 12.29 0.20
CA PHE A 37 -5.52 11.94 1.09
C PHE A 37 -5.71 12.91 2.26
N ALA A 38 -6.84 12.77 2.95
CA ALA A 38 -7.00 13.27 4.31
C ALA A 38 -5.82 12.81 5.19
N SER A 39 -5.43 13.63 6.16
CA SER A 39 -4.28 13.36 7.04
C SER A 39 -4.42 12.08 7.88
N SER A 40 -5.66 11.60 8.07
CA SER A 40 -6.03 10.37 8.77
C SER A 40 -6.08 9.13 7.87
N ALA A 41 -5.90 9.28 6.56
CA ALA A 41 -5.96 8.15 5.65
C ALA A 41 -4.68 7.34 5.68
N THR A 42 -4.84 6.03 5.55
CA THR A 42 -3.78 5.04 5.60
C THR A 42 -3.45 4.52 4.20
N ILE A 43 -2.18 4.23 3.93
CA ILE A 43 -1.74 3.52 2.72
C ILE A 43 -1.10 2.20 3.12
N VAL A 44 -1.60 1.09 2.60
CA VAL A 44 -0.96 -0.23 2.73
C VAL A 44 -0.58 -0.72 1.33
N ALA A 45 0.71 -0.96 1.10
CA ALA A 45 1.16 -1.60 -0.14
C ALA A 45 1.53 -3.06 0.13
N VAL A 46 0.92 -3.96 -0.62
CA VAL A 46 1.12 -5.41 -0.51
C VAL A 46 1.90 -5.89 -1.73
N GLY A 47 3.15 -6.30 -1.48
CA GLY A 47 4.04 -6.84 -2.49
C GLY A 47 3.91 -8.36 -2.57
N LEU A 48 3.39 -8.85 -3.70
CA LEU A 48 3.27 -10.29 -3.96
C LEU A 48 4.64 -10.88 -4.32
N ASN A 49 4.81 -12.19 -4.12
CA ASN A 49 6.06 -12.90 -4.37
C ASN A 49 7.27 -12.29 -3.63
N MET A 50 7.06 -11.90 -2.37
CA MET A 50 8.06 -11.24 -1.53
C MET A 50 8.62 -9.93 -2.12
N THR A 51 7.91 -9.30 -3.06
CA THR A 51 8.30 -8.02 -3.65
C THR A 51 8.34 -6.93 -2.56
N ASP A 52 9.43 -6.18 -2.50
CA ASP A 52 9.56 -5.05 -1.57
C ASP A 52 9.06 -3.74 -2.20
N LEU A 53 8.01 -3.18 -1.58
CA LEU A 53 7.40 -1.91 -1.97
C LEU A 53 7.76 -0.76 -1.01
N GLY A 54 8.68 -0.96 -0.06
CA GLY A 54 9.10 0.07 0.90
C GLY A 54 9.68 1.32 0.24
N GLY A 55 10.34 1.16 -0.91
CA GLY A 55 10.82 2.28 -1.73
C GLY A 55 9.71 3.08 -2.43
N ILE A 56 8.48 2.54 -2.48
CA ILE A 56 7.34 3.10 -3.23
C ILE A 56 6.38 3.85 -2.32
N VAL A 57 6.18 3.38 -1.09
CA VAL A 57 5.31 4.03 -0.11
C VAL A 57 6.17 4.86 0.83
N LYS A 58 6.22 6.17 0.59
CA LYS A 58 6.99 7.10 1.42
C LYS A 58 6.03 8.06 2.10
N GLN A 59 6.00 8.02 3.44
CA GLN A 59 5.11 8.71 4.38
C GLN A 59 3.73 8.06 4.60
N LYS A 60 3.38 7.86 5.88
CA LYS A 60 2.07 7.39 6.38
C LYS A 60 1.52 6.10 5.75
N GLY A 61 2.40 5.28 5.19
CA GLY A 61 2.01 3.99 4.67
C GLY A 61 2.98 2.89 5.01
N THR A 62 2.45 1.67 5.02
CA THR A 62 3.15 0.45 5.40
C THR A 62 3.27 -0.42 4.16
N ALA A 63 4.49 -0.88 3.87
CA ALA A 63 4.72 -1.92 2.87
C ALA A 63 4.76 -3.28 3.57
N VAL A 64 4.04 -4.25 3.03
CA VAL A 64 4.01 -5.64 3.50
C VAL A 64 4.32 -6.55 2.32
N SER A 65 5.42 -7.31 2.42
CA SER A 65 5.75 -8.35 1.45
C SER A 65 5.13 -9.68 1.89
N VAL A 66 4.42 -10.32 0.98
CA VAL A 66 3.69 -11.58 1.20
C VAL A 66 4.17 -12.66 0.24
N HIS A 67 3.99 -13.91 0.61
CA HIS A 67 4.29 -15.04 -0.24
C HIS A 67 3.22 -15.20 -1.32
N ASN A 68 3.52 -15.98 -2.37
CA ASN A 68 2.59 -16.23 -3.46
C ASN A 68 1.41 -17.11 -3.05
N ASP A 69 1.60 -17.97 -2.06
CA ASP A 69 0.59 -18.83 -1.46
C ASP A 69 -0.23 -18.13 -0.37
N PHE A 70 0.11 -16.88 -0.02
CA PHE A 70 -0.63 -16.00 0.89
C PHE A 70 -0.99 -16.72 2.20
N THR A 71 0.03 -16.97 3.03
CA THR A 71 -0.11 -17.74 4.28
C THR A 71 -0.98 -17.04 5.32
N GLU A 72 -1.37 -17.74 6.39
CA GLU A 72 -2.09 -17.12 7.52
C GLU A 72 -1.28 -15.96 8.13
N ASP A 73 0.05 -16.13 8.26
CA ASP A 73 0.95 -15.05 8.71
C ASP A 73 0.97 -13.85 7.73
N ASP A 74 0.82 -14.10 6.42
CA ASP A 74 0.70 -13.02 5.43
C ASP A 74 -0.61 -12.24 5.62
N ILE A 75 -1.72 -12.95 5.88
CA ILE A 75 -3.03 -12.35 6.17
C ILE A 75 -2.93 -11.48 7.42
N ASP A 76 -2.41 -12.02 8.52
CA ASP A 76 -2.33 -11.32 9.80
C ASP A 76 -1.49 -10.05 9.71
N ARG A 77 -0.38 -10.09 8.97
CA ARG A 77 0.47 -8.90 8.75
C ARG A 77 -0.24 -7.82 7.93
N VAL A 78 -0.98 -8.21 6.88
CA VAL A 78 -1.74 -7.25 6.07
C VAL A 78 -2.89 -6.64 6.88
N VAL A 79 -3.66 -7.46 7.61
CA VAL A 79 -4.76 -7.00 8.45
C VAL A 79 -4.24 -6.08 9.56
N SER A 80 -3.14 -6.44 10.20
CA SER A 80 -2.50 -5.60 11.22
C SER A 80 -2.06 -4.26 10.63
N ALA A 81 -1.48 -4.24 9.43
CA ALA A 81 -1.08 -2.99 8.77
C ALA A 81 -2.27 -2.07 8.48
N VAL A 82 -3.45 -2.63 8.18
CA VAL A 82 -4.69 -1.87 7.98
C VAL A 82 -5.23 -1.33 9.31
N LEU A 83 -5.22 -2.13 10.38
CA LEU A 83 -5.85 -1.79 11.66
C LEU A 83 -4.99 -0.91 12.58
N THR A 84 -3.66 -1.10 12.58
CA THR A 84 -2.75 -0.41 13.51
C THR A 84 -2.68 1.10 13.25
N LEU A 85 -3.04 1.55 12.06
CA LEU A 85 -3.03 2.98 11.69
C LEU A 85 -4.34 3.71 12.02
N SER A 86 -5.28 3.05 12.72
CA SER A 86 -6.58 3.60 13.16
C SER A 86 -6.62 4.00 14.65
N SER A 87 -5.48 4.01 15.35
CA SER A 87 -5.40 4.28 16.81
C SER A 87 -5.11 5.75 17.13
#